data_AF-A0A846IBE9-F1
#
_entry.id   AF-A0A846IBE9-F1
#
_cell.length_a   1.000
_cell.length_b   1.000
_cell.length_c   1.000
_cell.angle_alpha   90.00
_cell.angle_beta   90.00
_cell.angle_gamma   90.00
#
_symmetry.space_group_name_H-M   'P 1'
#
loop_
_entity.id
_entity.type
_entity.pdbx_description
1 polymer ?
#
loop_
_entity_poly.entity_id
_entity_poly.type
_entity_poly.pdbx_seq_one_letter_code
_entity_poly.pdbx_strand_id
1 'polypeptide(L)' 'MANDTGDYVNGPYLCIEDWPRAYYGRYFNLLTQVKTKYDSENVFRFSQSIPPASECD' A
#
# COMPACT_ATOMS: atom_id res chain seq x y z
N MET A 1 11.88 18.54 12.57
CA MET A 1 11.12 18.86 11.35
C MET A 1 11.18 17.62 10.47
N ALA A 2 10.11 16.84 10.38
CA ALA A 2 10.07 15.65 9.54
C ALA A 2 9.79 16.09 8.10
N ASN A 3 10.70 15.75 7.20
CA ASN A 3 10.62 16.05 5.78
C ASN A 3 9.72 14.97 5.14
N ASP A 4 8.45 15.28 4.89
CA ASP A 4 7.49 14.40 4.20
C ASP A 4 7.81 14.32 2.70
N THR A 5 8.98 13.80 2.34
CA THR A 5 9.29 13.42 0.96
C THR A 5 8.83 11.98 0.77
N GLY A 6 7.58 11.80 0.35
CA GLY A 6 7.08 10.48 -0.06
C GLY A 6 7.92 9.93 -1.22
N ASP A 7 8.25 8.64 -1.16
CA ASP A 7 8.95 7.96 -2.24
C ASP A 7 7.98 7.66 -3.40
N TYR A 8 8.50 7.55 -4.62
CA TYR A 8 7.68 7.34 -5.82
C TYR A 8 7.69 5.86 -6.23
N VAL A 9 6.51 5.25 -6.39
CA VAL A 9 6.36 3.79 -6.51
C VAL A 9 7.06 3.17 -7.73
N ASN A 10 7.37 3.95 -8.78
CA ASN A 10 8.01 3.43 -10.00
C ASN A 10 9.49 3.04 -9.82
N GLY A 11 10.09 3.29 -8.65
CA GLY A 11 11.40 2.78 -8.27
C GLY A 11 11.37 2.28 -6.82
N PRO A 12 10.75 1.12 -6.54
CA PRO A 12 10.46 0.74 -5.17
C PRO A 12 11.74 0.48 -4.38
N TYR A 13 11.97 1.28 -3.34
CA TYR A 13 12.98 0.97 -2.34
C TYR A 13 12.41 -0.11 -1.40
N LEU A 14 12.84 -1.35 -1.60
CA LEU A 14 12.30 -2.53 -0.90
C LEU A 14 12.61 -2.54 0.62
N CYS A 15 13.49 -1.66 1.08
CA CYS A 15 13.96 -1.63 2.46
C CYS A 15 13.18 -0.66 3.36
N ILE A 16 12.09 -0.03 2.88
CA ILE A 16 11.24 0.84 3.71
C ILE A 16 10.30 -0.04 4.55
N GLU A 17 10.46 -0.02 5.87
CA GLU A 17 9.62 -0.80 6.80
C GLU A 17 8.15 -0.37 6.77
N ASP A 18 7.87 0.94 6.89
CA ASP A 18 6.51 1.51 6.77
C ASP A 18 6.24 2.07 5.37
N TRP A 19 6.51 1.24 4.35
CA TRP A 19 6.23 1.59 2.95
C TRP A 19 4.77 2.00 2.68
N PRO A 20 3.74 1.41 3.33
CA PRO A 20 2.35 1.82 3.11
C PRO A 20 2.15 3.31 3.36
N ARG A 21 2.66 3.80 4.49
CA ARG A 21 2.58 5.21 4.85
C ARG A 21 3.51 6.08 4.01
N ALA A 22 4.72 5.61 3.70
CA ALA A 22 5.69 6.35 2.90
C ALA A 22 5.19 6.64 1.48
N TYR A 23 4.51 5.67 0.85
CA TYR A 23 4.01 5.80 -0.53
C TYR A 23 2.59 6.39 -0.61
N TYR A 24 1.68 5.99 0.29
CA TYR A 24 0.25 6.27 0.14
C TYR A 24 -0.34 7.10 1.29
N GLY A 25 0.41 7.31 2.37
CA GLY A 25 -0.03 8.05 3.55
C GLY A 25 -1.40 7.60 4.04
N ARG A 26 -2.28 8.56 4.35
CA ARG A 26 -3.64 8.30 4.84
C ARG A 26 -4.56 7.57 3.86
N TYR A 27 -4.20 7.49 2.58
CA TYR A 27 -5.04 6.88 1.56
C TYR A 27 -4.84 5.37 1.45
N PHE A 28 -3.87 4.79 2.16
CA PHE A 28 -3.61 3.35 2.13
C PHE A 28 -4.88 2.53 2.45
N ASN A 29 -5.64 2.92 3.48
CA ASN A 29 -6.89 2.24 3.86
C ASN A 29 -8.00 2.35 2.81
N LEU A 30 -8.04 3.42 2.01
CA LEU A 30 -8.98 3.53 0.90
C LEU A 30 -8.56 2.63 -0.26
N LEU A 31 -7.25 2.52 -0.50
CA LEU A 31 -6.72 1.67 -1.56
C LEU A 31 -6.88 0.18 -1.26
N THR A 32 -6.81 -0.24 0.00
CA THR A 32 -7.13 -1.63 0.38
C THR A 32 -8.60 -1.95 0.10
N GLN A 33 -9.54 -1.01 0.30
CA GLN A 33 -10.95 -1.19 -0.07
C GLN A 33 -11.15 -1.28 -1.58
N VAL A 34 -10.46 -0.44 -2.36
CA VAL A 34 -10.48 -0.52 -3.83
C VAL A 34 -9.92 -1.87 -4.28
N LYS A 35 -8.81 -2.32 -3.67
CA LYS A 35 -8.21 -3.63 -3.95
C LYS A 35 -9.20 -4.76 -3.67
N THR A 36 -9.89 -4.75 -2.53
CA THR A 36 -10.94 -5.74 -2.24
C THR A 36 -12.05 -5.74 -3.29
N LYS A 37 -12.48 -4.57 -3.77
CA LYS A 37 -13.55 -4.48 -4.77
C LYS A 37 -13.18 -5.07 -6.14
N TYR A 38 -11.93 -4.90 -6.57
CA TYR A 38 -11.52 -5.23 -7.94
C TYR A 38 -10.58 -6.45 -8.04
N ASP A 39 -9.95 -6.86 -6.95
CA ASP A 39 -9.04 -8.01 -6.87
C ASP A 39 -9.04 -8.63 -5.46
N SER A 40 -10.23 -9.09 -5.03
CA SER A 40 -10.46 -9.73 -3.72
C SER A 40 -9.61 -10.99 -3.51
N GLU A 41 -9.31 -11.72 -4.58
CA GLU A 41 -8.46 -12.92 -4.55
C GLU A 41 -6.96 -12.59 -4.53
N ASN A 42 -6.61 -11.30 -4.61
CA ASN A 42 -5.25 -10.80 -4.61
C ASN A 42 -4.37 -11.44 -5.71
N VAL A 43 -4.94 -11.58 -6.91
CA VAL A 43 -4.29 -12.14 -8.09
C VAL A 43 -3.07 -11.31 -8.47
N PHE A 44 -3.18 -9.98 -8.44
CA PHE A 44 -2.07 -9.07 -8.70
C PHE A 44 -1.32 -8.73 -7.40
N ARG A 45 -0.25 -9.48 -7.11
CA ARG A 45 0.56 -9.33 -5.89
C ARG A 45 2.07 -9.31 -6.15
N PHE A 46 2.79 -8.54 -5.35
CA PHE A 46 4.26 -8.40 -5.35
C PHE A 46 4.73 -7.89 -3.97
N SER A 47 6.04 -7.80 -3.71
CA SER A 47 6.60 -7.55 -2.36
C SER A 47 6.05 -6.32 -1.62
N GLN A 48 5.60 -5.29 -2.35
CA GLN A 48 4.98 -4.07 -1.79
C GLN A 48 3.63 -3.77 -2.48
N SER A 49 2.88 -4.81 -2.83
CA SER A 49 1.52 -4.62 -3.35
C SER A 49 0.54 -4.29 -2.22
N ILE A 50 -0.41 -3.40 -2.49
CA ILE A 50 -1.52 -3.11 -1.58
C ILE A 50 -2.37 -4.38 -1.41
N PRO A 51 -2.55 -4.89 -0.18
CA PRO A 51 -3.38 -6.07 0.07
C PRO A 51 -4.88 -5.70 0.03
N PRO A 52 -5.77 -6.67 -0.19
CA PRO A 52 -7.18 -6.49 0.13
C PRO A 52 -7.35 -6.08 1.61
N ALA A 53 -8.38 -5.28 1.90
CA ALA A 53 -8.76 -5.02 3.27
C ALA A 53 -9.07 -6.34 3.99
N SER A 54 -8.47 -6.54 5.16
CA SER A 54 -8.80 -7.64 6.06
C SER A 54 -10.26 -7.51 6.47
N GLU A 55 -11.05 -8.58 6.35
CA GLU A 55 -12.33 -8.63 7.05
C GLU A 55 -12.01 -8.55 8.56
N CYS A 56 -12.73 -7.68 9.29
CA CYS A 56 -12.57 -7.61 10.74
C CYS A 56 -12.97 -8.98 11.33
N ASP A 57 -12.04 -9.66 12.01
CA ASP A 57 -12.36 -10.69 13.00
C ASP A 57 -13.06 -10.07 14.22
#